data_AF-A0A6L8GPA3-F1
#
_entry.id   AF-A0A6L8GPA3-F1
#
_cell.length_a   1.000
_cell.length_b   1.000
_cell.length_c   1.000
_cell.angle_alpha   90.00
_cell.angle_beta   90.00
_cell.angle_gamma   90.00
#
_symmetry.space_group_name_H-M   'P 1'
#
loop_
_entity.id
_entity.type
_entity.pdbx_description
1 polymer ?
#
loop_
_entity_poly.entity_id
_entity_poly.type
_entity_poly.pdbx_seq_one_letter_code
_entity_poly.pdbx_strand_id
1 'polypeptide(L)'
;AGDHPVVSIILQHRTLSKLKGTYVDALPALVEPTTGRVHTDFNQAVTATGRLSSSNPNLQNIPVRTAFSRQVRQAFLPKPGWQLISVDYSQIELRILAHLCGEPLLLEAYNRGDDVHRLTAQVLLDRKEVSAEERRLGKTINFGVIYGMGSQRFARATGVSRAEAQEFLGRYHSRYPRVFAFLELQERLALSQGYVETLLGRRRLFHFAPQGLGRYRGCDPMAIDLNQARRGGLEAQQLRAAANAPIQGSSADIIKLAMVRLHDALAPLPARLLLQVHDELVLEAAPEARAQVMELVRRTMETVVALRVPLQVEARSGSNWMEAK
;
A
#
# COMPACT_ATOMS: atom_id res chain seq x y z
N ALA A 1 -15.55 19.98 9.65
CA ALA A 1 -16.77 19.40 10.23
C ALA A 1 -16.96 20.09 11.57
N GLY A 2 -18.05 20.84 11.76
CA GLY A 2 -18.22 21.62 12.98
C GLY A 2 -19.27 22.72 12.92
N ASP A 3 -19.60 23.24 11.73
CA ASP A 3 -20.36 24.50 11.68
C ASP A 3 -21.89 24.32 11.80
N HIS A 4 -22.44 23.12 11.55
CA HIS A 4 -23.87 22.85 11.70
C HIS A 4 -24.14 21.35 11.98
N PRO A 5 -25.04 21.00 12.92
CA PRO A 5 -25.41 19.60 13.23
C PRO A 5 -25.82 18.73 12.02
N VAL A 6 -26.41 19.33 10.98
CA VAL A 6 -26.86 18.64 9.77
C VAL A 6 -25.69 18.02 9.00
N VAL A 7 -24.49 18.62 9.06
CA VAL A 7 -23.30 18.11 8.35
C VAL A 7 -22.93 16.73 8.87
N SER A 8 -22.93 16.53 10.19
CA SER A 8 -22.64 15.24 10.82
C SER A 8 -23.67 14.18 10.45
N ILE A 9 -24.95 14.55 10.45
CA ILE A 9 -26.06 13.64 10.06
C ILE A 9 -25.91 13.23 8.59
N ILE A 10 -25.63 14.17 7.68
CA ILE A 10 -25.42 13.88 6.26
C ILE A 10 -24.22 12.94 6.06
N LEU A 11 -23.11 13.17 6.77
CA LEU A 11 -21.93 12.30 6.68
C LEU A 11 -22.22 10.87 7.17
N GLN A 12 -22.97 10.75 8.27
CA GLN A 12 -23.43 9.44 8.77
C GLN A 12 -24.36 8.75 7.77
N HIS A 13 -25.38 9.46 7.27
CA HIS A 13 -26.31 8.94 6.26
C HIS A 13 -25.58 8.46 5.00
N ARG A 14 -24.65 9.26 4.46
CA ARG A 14 -23.85 8.87 3.29
C ARG A 14 -23.00 7.62 3.55
N THR A 15 -22.44 7.50 4.75
CA THR A 15 -21.63 6.33 5.13
C THR A 15 -22.50 5.08 5.22
N LEU A 16 -23.63 5.14 5.94
CA LEU A 16 -24.53 4.00 6.12
C LEU A 16 -25.20 3.59 4.80
N SER A 17 -25.68 4.55 4.01
CA SER A 17 -26.29 4.29 2.71
C SER A 17 -25.32 3.61 1.75
N LYS A 18 -24.05 4.05 1.72
CA LYS A 18 -23.01 3.40 0.94
C LYS A 18 -22.76 1.98 1.42
N LEU A 19 -22.64 1.77 2.74
CA LEU A 19 -22.39 0.44 3.30
C LEU A 19 -23.54 -0.54 3.01
N LYS A 20 -24.78 -0.08 3.19
CA LYS A 20 -25.98 -0.85 2.91
C LYS A 20 -26.07 -1.23 1.43
N GLY A 21 -26.07 -0.23 0.55
CA GLY A 21 -26.29 -0.45 -0.88
C GLY A 21 -25.11 -1.14 -1.59
N THR A 22 -23.86 -0.86 -1.20
CA THR A 22 -22.68 -1.46 -1.86
C THR A 22 -22.34 -2.84 -1.35
N TYR A 23 -22.64 -3.16 -0.09
CA TYR A 23 -22.18 -4.42 0.53
C TYR A 23 -23.34 -5.26 1.09
N VAL A 24 -24.12 -4.71 2.02
CA VAL A 24 -25.12 -5.50 2.78
C VAL A 24 -26.22 -6.04 1.87
N ASP A 25 -26.75 -5.21 0.97
CA ASP A 25 -27.81 -5.64 0.05
C ASP A 25 -27.23 -6.34 -1.19
N ALA A 26 -26.11 -5.83 -1.72
CA ALA A 26 -25.57 -6.27 -3.00
C ALA A 26 -24.84 -7.62 -2.91
N LEU A 27 -24.03 -7.88 -1.89
CA LEU A 27 -23.23 -9.11 -1.83
C LEU A 27 -24.09 -10.39 -1.74
N PRO A 28 -25.16 -10.45 -0.93
CA PRO A 28 -26.04 -11.62 -0.92
C PRO A 28 -26.71 -11.88 -2.28
N ALA A 29 -27.04 -10.83 -3.03
CA ALA A 29 -27.63 -10.95 -4.36
C ALA A 29 -26.63 -11.44 -5.44
N LEU A 30 -25.33 -11.38 -5.15
CA LEU A 30 -24.24 -11.81 -6.04
C LEU A 30 -23.71 -13.21 -5.72
N VAL A 31 -24.39 -13.96 -4.85
CA VAL A 31 -24.04 -15.34 -4.55
C VAL A 31 -24.35 -16.22 -5.75
N GLU A 32 -23.32 -16.89 -6.28
CA GLU A 32 -23.45 -17.81 -7.40
C GLU A 32 -24.16 -19.10 -6.96
N PRO A 33 -25.35 -19.42 -7.52
CA PRO A 33 -26.17 -20.55 -7.05
C PRO A 33 -25.46 -21.90 -7.07
N THR A 34 -24.59 -22.14 -8.05
CA THR A 34 -23.90 -23.43 -8.22
C THR A 34 -22.82 -23.69 -7.17
N THR A 35 -22.28 -22.64 -6.56
CA THR A 35 -21.18 -22.73 -5.59
C THR A 35 -21.56 -22.28 -4.19
N GLY A 36 -22.64 -21.52 -4.04
CA GLY A 36 -23.01 -20.86 -2.79
C GLY A 36 -22.00 -19.81 -2.33
N ARG A 37 -21.19 -19.25 -3.24
CA ARG A 37 -20.12 -18.29 -2.94
C ARG A 37 -20.24 -17.04 -3.81
N VAL A 38 -19.64 -15.94 -3.33
CA VAL A 38 -19.42 -14.74 -4.13
C VAL A 38 -18.11 -14.91 -4.91
N HIS A 39 -18.16 -14.67 -6.22
CA HIS A 39 -16.98 -14.70 -7.10
C HIS A 39 -16.63 -13.28 -7.50
N THR A 40 -15.33 -12.97 -7.55
CA THR A 40 -14.82 -11.66 -7.98
C THR A 40 -13.90 -11.83 -9.17
N ASP A 41 -13.84 -10.82 -10.03
CA ASP A 41 -12.91 -10.76 -11.15
C ASP A 41 -11.61 -10.10 -10.70
N PHE A 42 -10.50 -10.86 -10.73
CA PHE A 42 -9.16 -10.29 -10.60
C PHE A 42 -8.60 -9.86 -11.96
N ASN A 43 -8.65 -8.56 -12.21
CA ASN A 43 -8.21 -7.97 -13.48
C ASN A 43 -6.70 -7.77 -13.50
N GLN A 44 -6.01 -8.48 -14.39
CA GLN A 44 -4.55 -8.53 -14.42
C GLN A 44 -3.89 -7.36 -15.16
N ALA A 45 -4.56 -6.79 -16.17
CA ALA A 45 -4.00 -5.82 -17.12
C ALA A 45 -4.73 -4.45 -17.10
N VAL A 46 -5.21 -4.00 -15.94
CA VAL A 46 -5.96 -2.74 -15.80
C VAL A 46 -5.14 -1.62 -15.17
N THR A 47 -4.32 -1.92 -14.15
CA THR A 47 -3.65 -0.86 -13.38
C THR A 47 -2.30 -0.47 -13.98
N ALA A 48 -1.97 0.83 -13.96
CA ALA A 48 -0.71 1.35 -14.50
C ALA A 48 0.55 0.92 -13.73
N THR A 49 0.40 0.44 -12.49
CA THR A 49 1.51 -0.01 -11.65
C THR A 49 1.64 -1.53 -11.60
N GLY A 50 0.78 -2.27 -12.30
CA GLY A 50 0.81 -3.72 -12.31
C GLY A 50 0.15 -4.40 -11.10
N ARG A 51 -0.53 -3.67 -10.23
CA ARG A 51 -1.45 -4.24 -9.23
C ARG A 51 -2.61 -4.98 -9.91
N LEU A 52 -3.11 -6.02 -9.25
CA LEU A 52 -4.44 -6.56 -9.60
C LEU A 52 -5.51 -5.57 -9.12
N SER A 53 -6.61 -5.49 -9.85
CA SER A 53 -7.84 -4.84 -9.37
C SER A 53 -8.98 -5.84 -9.31
N SER A 54 -9.91 -5.63 -8.39
CA SER A 54 -11.08 -6.49 -8.21
C SER A 54 -12.36 -5.81 -8.69
N SER A 55 -13.21 -6.54 -9.42
CA SER A 55 -14.53 -6.09 -9.89
C SER A 55 -15.57 -7.21 -9.79
N ASN A 56 -16.85 -6.86 -9.92
CA ASN A 56 -17.99 -7.79 -10.00
C ASN A 56 -18.02 -8.91 -8.94
N PRO A 57 -18.01 -8.61 -7.63
CA PRO A 57 -17.90 -7.31 -6.97
C PRO A 57 -16.45 -6.97 -6.59
N ASN A 58 -16.17 -5.71 -6.24
CA ASN A 58 -14.84 -5.32 -5.77
C ASN A 58 -14.60 -5.75 -4.31
N LEU A 59 -13.93 -6.88 -4.12
CA LEU A 59 -13.58 -7.45 -2.82
C LEU A 59 -12.26 -6.90 -2.23
N GLN A 60 -11.52 -6.07 -2.98
CA GLN A 60 -10.35 -5.37 -2.41
C GLN A 60 -10.74 -4.18 -1.53
N ASN A 61 -11.95 -3.64 -1.71
CA ASN A 61 -12.41 -2.44 -1.02
C ASN A 61 -13.36 -2.72 0.17
N ILE A 62 -13.41 -3.96 0.67
CA ILE A 62 -14.25 -4.32 1.82
C ILE A 62 -13.80 -3.51 3.06
N PRO A 63 -14.70 -2.69 3.64
CA PRO A 63 -14.34 -1.69 4.63
C PRO A 63 -13.99 -2.33 5.99
N VAL A 64 -13.16 -1.64 6.80
CA VAL A 64 -12.65 -2.17 8.08
C VAL A 64 -12.55 -1.14 9.22
N ARG A 65 -12.77 0.15 8.92
CA ARG A 65 -12.42 1.26 9.84
C ARG A 65 -13.40 1.45 11.00
N THR A 66 -14.70 1.34 10.75
CA THR A 66 -15.76 1.56 11.75
C THR A 66 -16.30 0.25 12.30
N ALA A 67 -16.90 0.28 13.50
CA ALA A 67 -17.54 -0.90 14.11
C ALA A 67 -18.52 -1.58 13.13
N PHE A 68 -19.36 -0.79 12.45
CA PHE A 68 -20.29 -1.32 11.46
C PHE A 68 -19.59 -1.93 10.24
N SER A 69 -18.52 -1.31 9.72
CA SER A 69 -17.77 -1.92 8.61
C SER A 69 -17.09 -3.23 8.98
N ARG A 70 -16.70 -3.41 10.25
CA ARG A 70 -16.14 -4.68 10.73
C ARG A 70 -17.17 -5.81 10.67
N GLN A 71 -18.46 -5.51 10.89
CA GLN A 71 -19.54 -6.49 10.75
C GLN A 71 -19.69 -6.98 9.30
N VAL A 72 -19.52 -6.10 8.31
CA VAL A 72 -19.51 -6.52 6.90
C VAL A 72 -18.37 -7.50 6.63
N ARG A 73 -17.18 -7.26 7.20
CA ARG A 73 -16.04 -8.16 7.06
C ARG A 73 -16.23 -9.49 7.82
N GLN A 74 -16.98 -9.50 8.93
CA GLN A 74 -17.35 -10.73 9.65
C GLN A 74 -18.25 -11.67 8.84
N ALA A 75 -19.00 -11.15 7.86
CA ALA A 75 -19.85 -11.96 6.99
C ALA A 75 -19.06 -12.80 5.96
N PHE A 76 -17.75 -12.58 5.82
CA PHE A 76 -16.89 -13.41 4.99
C PHE A 76 -16.40 -14.62 5.80
N LEU A 77 -17.04 -15.75 5.54
CA LEU A 77 -16.81 -17.02 6.23
C LEU A 77 -15.99 -17.98 5.36
N PRO A 78 -15.15 -18.84 5.97
CA PRO A 78 -14.53 -19.95 5.25
C PRO A 78 -15.57 -21.02 4.91
N LYS A 79 -15.15 -22.01 4.12
CA LYS A 79 -15.88 -23.29 4.02
C LYS A 79 -16.25 -23.84 5.42
N PRO A 80 -17.42 -24.51 5.60
CA PRO A 80 -17.79 -25.10 6.88
C PRO A 80 -16.70 -26.01 7.46
N GLY A 81 -16.38 -25.80 8.75
CA GLY A 81 -15.33 -26.51 9.46
C GLY A 81 -13.90 -26.03 9.16
N TRP A 82 -13.72 -25.12 8.21
CA TRP A 82 -12.41 -24.55 7.86
C TRP A 82 -12.17 -23.23 8.58
N GLN A 83 -10.96 -22.69 8.47
CA GLN A 83 -10.61 -21.37 8.98
C GLN A 83 -10.09 -20.47 7.87
N LEU A 84 -10.34 -19.17 7.97
CA LEU A 84 -9.66 -18.17 7.15
C LEU A 84 -8.28 -17.89 7.70
N ILE A 85 -7.33 -17.66 6.81
CA ILE A 85 -5.97 -17.23 7.10
C ILE A 85 -5.73 -15.95 6.32
N SER A 86 -5.35 -14.86 7.00
CA SER A 86 -4.87 -13.64 6.36
C SER A 86 -3.38 -13.52 6.59
N VAL A 87 -2.64 -13.21 5.53
CA VAL A 87 -1.20 -12.95 5.58
C VAL A 87 -0.92 -11.64 4.86
N ASP A 88 -0.43 -10.63 5.58
CA ASP A 88 -0.21 -9.27 5.08
C ASP A 88 1.27 -8.88 5.24
N TYR A 89 1.86 -8.24 4.24
CA TYR A 89 3.23 -7.75 4.38
C TYR A 89 3.31 -6.56 5.33
N SER A 90 4.22 -6.63 6.30
CA SER A 90 4.49 -5.53 7.20
C SER A 90 5.30 -4.43 6.49
N GLN A 91 4.64 -3.31 6.18
CA GLN A 91 5.28 -2.09 5.64
C GLN A 91 6.03 -2.33 4.32
N ILE A 92 5.48 -3.15 3.42
CA ILE A 92 6.16 -3.57 2.18
C ILE A 92 6.72 -2.41 1.35
N GLU A 93 5.93 -1.35 1.16
CA GLU A 93 6.34 -0.21 0.34
C GLU A 93 7.53 0.55 0.96
N LEU A 94 7.61 0.65 2.29
CA LEU A 94 8.75 1.29 2.95
C LEU A 94 10.00 0.42 2.91
N ARG A 95 9.86 -0.90 3.01
CA ARG A 95 10.98 -1.85 2.86
C ARG A 95 11.54 -1.80 1.43
N ILE A 96 10.66 -1.75 0.43
CA ILE A 96 11.04 -1.56 -0.97
C ILE A 96 11.73 -0.21 -1.16
N LEU A 97 11.18 0.88 -0.60
CA LEU A 97 11.83 2.19 -0.65
C LEU A 97 13.24 2.13 -0.05
N ALA A 98 13.39 1.56 1.15
CA ALA A 98 14.69 1.43 1.81
C ALA A 98 15.69 0.63 0.97
N HIS A 99 15.23 -0.45 0.32
CA HIS A 99 16.05 -1.22 -0.61
C HIS A 99 16.50 -0.41 -1.83
N LEU A 100 15.57 0.30 -2.48
CA LEU A 100 15.82 1.05 -3.72
C LEU A 100 16.68 2.30 -3.49
N CYS A 101 16.43 3.05 -2.41
CA CYS A 101 17.20 4.27 -2.11
C CYS A 101 18.51 3.97 -1.36
N GLY A 102 18.59 2.83 -0.67
CA GLY A 102 19.77 2.44 0.10
C GLY A 102 20.11 3.41 1.23
N GLU A 103 19.11 4.02 1.86
CA GLU A 103 19.28 4.93 3.01
C GLU A 103 19.80 4.17 4.24
N PRO A 104 21.07 4.37 4.68
CA PRO A 104 21.70 3.51 5.69
C PRO A 104 20.90 3.38 6.99
N LEU A 105 20.27 4.47 7.44
CA LEU A 105 19.49 4.47 8.67
C LEU A 105 18.23 3.61 8.58
N LEU A 106 17.55 3.64 7.43
CA LEU A 106 16.38 2.80 7.20
C LEU A 106 16.79 1.33 7.05
N LEU A 107 17.92 1.07 6.36
CA LEU A 107 18.47 -0.28 6.24
C LEU A 107 18.82 -0.85 7.62
N GLU A 108 19.54 -0.08 8.44
CA GLU A 108 19.94 -0.47 9.79
C GLU A 108 18.72 -0.73 10.69
N ALA A 109 17.75 0.18 10.69
CA ALA A 109 16.52 0.05 11.47
C ALA A 109 15.74 -1.23 11.11
N TYR A 110 15.51 -1.47 9.81
CA TYR A 110 14.79 -2.67 9.39
C TYR A 110 15.56 -3.97 9.69
N ASN A 111 16.89 -3.96 9.56
CA ASN A 111 17.71 -5.13 9.86
C ASN A 111 17.82 -5.43 11.36
N ARG A 112 17.62 -4.43 12.23
CA ARG A 112 17.47 -4.61 13.68
C ARG A 112 16.07 -5.00 14.13
N GLY A 113 15.08 -4.92 13.24
CA GLY A 113 13.67 -5.12 13.58
C GLY A 113 13.03 -3.92 14.28
N ASP A 114 13.60 -2.73 14.13
CA ASP A 114 13.07 -1.50 14.72
C ASP A 114 11.76 -1.06 14.07
N ASP A 115 10.93 -0.36 14.84
CA ASP A 115 9.71 0.26 14.31
C ASP A 115 10.06 1.58 13.59
N VAL A 116 10.12 1.53 12.26
CA VAL A 116 10.45 2.69 11.42
C VAL A 116 9.45 3.85 11.56
N HIS A 117 8.19 3.60 11.89
CA HIS A 117 7.24 4.70 12.16
C HIS A 117 7.57 5.41 13.47
N ARG A 118 7.95 4.64 14.50
CA ARG A 118 8.44 5.19 15.77
C ARG A 118 9.75 5.96 15.56
N LEU A 119 10.70 5.39 14.83
CA LEU A 119 11.97 6.03 14.51
C LEU A 119 11.77 7.37 13.78
N THR A 120 10.89 7.39 12.77
CA THR A 120 10.55 8.64 12.09
C THR A 120 9.93 9.66 13.05
N ALA A 121 9.02 9.25 13.93
CA ALA A 121 8.43 10.17 14.90
C ALA A 121 9.48 10.74 15.88
N GLN A 122 10.43 9.92 16.33
CA GLN A 122 11.55 10.35 17.18
C GLN A 122 12.40 11.42 16.48
N VAL A 123 12.74 11.22 15.21
CA VAL A 123 13.46 12.20 14.38
C VAL A 123 12.65 13.48 14.22
N LEU A 124 11.35 13.36 13.93
CA LEU A 124 10.47 14.50 13.71
C LEU A 124 10.21 15.34 14.94
N LEU A 125 10.21 14.75 16.12
CA LEU A 125 9.91 15.45 17.38
C LEU A 125 11.18 15.79 18.15
N ASP A 126 12.34 15.31 17.70
CA ASP A 126 13.63 15.37 18.38
C ASP A 126 13.55 14.82 19.82
N ARG A 127 12.96 13.62 19.94
CA ARG A 127 12.70 12.94 21.23
C ARG A 127 13.01 11.47 21.13
N LYS A 128 13.55 10.88 22.21
CA LYS A 128 13.79 9.44 22.29
C LYS A 128 12.50 8.66 22.55
N GLU A 129 11.62 9.17 23.39
CA GLU A 129 10.35 8.53 23.68
C GLU A 129 9.23 9.21 22.92
N VAL A 130 8.40 8.39 22.28
CA VAL A 130 7.22 8.83 21.55
C VAL A 130 6.04 7.95 21.91
N SER A 131 4.89 8.59 22.09
CA SER A 131 3.59 7.99 22.35
C SER A 131 3.04 7.28 21.10
N ALA A 132 1.96 6.52 21.28
CA ALA A 132 1.26 5.87 20.17
C ALA A 132 0.65 6.89 19.17
N GLU A 133 0.27 8.08 19.66
CA GLU A 133 -0.24 9.17 18.82
C GLU A 133 0.89 9.79 17.99
N GLU A 134 2.03 10.09 18.60
CA GLU A 134 3.23 10.59 17.91
C GLU A 134 3.76 9.56 16.90
N ARG A 135 3.69 8.26 17.20
CA ARG A 135 3.99 7.21 16.21
C ARG A 135 3.08 7.30 14.97
N ARG A 136 1.81 7.68 15.11
CA ARG A 136 0.90 7.87 13.97
C ARG A 136 1.32 9.05 13.10
N LEU A 137 1.93 10.09 13.68
CA LEU A 137 2.56 11.18 12.92
C LEU A 137 3.68 10.63 12.02
N GLY A 138 4.58 9.82 12.59
CA GLY A 138 5.66 9.16 11.85
C GLY A 138 5.15 8.24 10.73
N LYS A 139 4.06 7.50 10.98
CA LYS A 139 3.36 6.74 9.93
C LYS A 139 2.84 7.65 8.82
N THR A 140 2.16 8.73 9.18
CA THR A 140 1.55 9.65 8.22
C THR A 140 2.59 10.32 7.33
N ILE A 141 3.75 10.71 7.87
CA ILE A 141 4.81 11.31 7.05
C ILE A 141 5.48 10.27 6.14
N ASN A 142 5.74 9.05 6.62
CA ASN A 142 6.40 8.02 5.81
C ASN A 142 5.59 7.73 4.54
N PHE A 143 4.28 7.51 4.69
CA PHE A 143 3.39 7.34 3.54
C PHE A 143 3.18 8.65 2.76
N GLY A 144 3.14 9.79 3.45
CA GLY A 144 3.06 11.09 2.81
C GLY A 144 4.22 11.33 1.82
N VAL A 145 5.45 11.03 2.23
CA VAL A 145 6.65 11.20 1.40
C VAL A 145 6.65 10.24 0.21
N ILE A 146 6.33 8.95 0.41
CA ILE A 146 6.19 7.98 -0.68
C ILE A 146 5.22 8.49 -1.76
N TYR A 147 4.12 9.13 -1.36
CA TYR A 147 3.07 9.61 -2.27
C TYR A 147 3.19 11.10 -2.66
N GLY A 148 4.33 11.75 -2.39
CA GLY A 148 4.56 13.14 -2.77
C GLY A 148 3.60 14.14 -2.12
N MET A 149 3.29 13.92 -0.85
CA MET A 149 2.48 14.81 -0.02
C MET A 149 3.29 16.07 0.36
N GLY A 150 2.82 17.25 -0.05
CA GLY A 150 3.39 18.53 0.38
C GLY A 150 2.90 18.96 1.77
N SER A 151 3.56 19.98 2.34
CA SER A 151 3.29 20.50 3.70
C SER A 151 1.83 20.83 3.97
N GLN A 152 1.11 21.39 3.00
CA GLN A 152 -0.32 21.70 3.15
C GLN A 152 -1.19 20.45 3.34
N ARG A 153 -0.96 19.38 2.58
CA ARG A 153 -1.70 18.12 2.74
C ARG A 153 -1.30 17.42 4.03
N PHE A 154 -0.03 17.49 4.40
CA PHE A 154 0.47 16.93 5.64
C PHE A 154 -0.16 17.60 6.88
N ALA A 155 -0.17 18.94 6.92
CA ALA A 155 -0.83 19.72 7.97
C ALA A 155 -2.31 19.32 8.13
N ARG A 156 -3.04 19.22 7.01
CA ARG A 156 -4.45 18.79 7.03
C ARG A 156 -4.65 17.36 7.54
N ALA A 157 -3.73 16.45 7.22
CA ALA A 157 -3.83 15.05 7.62
C ALA A 157 -3.49 14.80 9.09
N THR A 158 -2.68 15.69 9.68
CA THR A 158 -2.11 15.52 11.03
C THR A 158 -2.66 16.52 12.05
N GLY A 159 -3.32 17.58 11.60
CA GLY A 159 -3.88 18.63 12.46
C GLY A 159 -2.86 19.69 12.89
N VAL A 160 -1.58 19.56 12.53
CA VAL A 160 -0.54 20.54 12.86
C VAL A 160 -0.61 21.77 11.95
N SER A 161 0.03 22.86 12.38
CA SER A 161 0.11 24.08 11.58
C SER A 161 0.92 23.86 10.30
N ARG A 162 0.71 24.74 9.30
CA ARG A 162 1.48 24.69 8.05
C ARG A 162 2.99 24.90 8.29
N ALA A 163 3.35 25.71 9.28
CA ALA A 163 4.74 25.98 9.63
C ALA A 163 5.41 24.72 10.20
N GLU A 164 4.77 24.06 11.17
CA GLU A 164 5.26 22.79 11.74
C GLU A 164 5.35 21.69 10.68
N ALA A 165 4.36 21.60 9.78
CA ALA A 165 4.41 20.65 8.67
C ALA A 165 5.61 20.88 7.75
N GLN A 166 5.98 22.13 7.48
CA GLN A 166 7.14 22.47 6.68
C GLN A 166 8.45 22.11 7.40
N GLU A 167 8.50 22.36 8.70
CA GLU A 167 9.65 22.03 9.55
C GLU A 167 9.87 20.51 9.64
N PHE A 168 8.81 19.73 9.86
CA PHE A 168 8.88 18.27 9.90
C PHE A 168 9.35 17.69 8.57
N LEU A 169 8.85 18.19 7.44
CA LEU A 169 9.33 17.77 6.12
C LEU A 169 10.80 18.15 5.91
N GLY A 170 11.24 19.32 6.38
CA GLY A 170 12.64 19.73 6.36
C GLY A 170 13.55 18.79 7.16
N ARG A 171 13.16 18.45 8.39
CA ARG A 171 13.89 17.49 9.23
C ARG A 171 13.94 16.10 8.60
N TYR A 172 12.82 15.62 8.06
CA TYR A 172 12.76 14.34 7.38
C TYR A 172 13.68 14.32 6.15
N HIS A 173 13.70 15.41 5.37
CA HIS A 173 14.61 15.56 4.21
C HIS A 173 16.08 15.52 4.61
N SER A 174 16.46 16.28 5.62
CA SER A 174 17.84 16.29 6.13
C SER A 174 18.26 14.93 6.70
N ARG A 175 17.32 14.19 7.30
CA ARG A 175 17.61 12.88 7.91
C ARG A 175 17.74 11.75 6.89
N TYR A 176 16.93 11.78 5.84
CA TYR A 176 16.85 10.70 4.84
C TYR A 176 17.17 11.19 3.43
N PRO A 177 18.36 11.77 3.18
CA PRO A 177 18.68 12.42 1.92
C PRO A 177 18.60 11.46 0.72
N ARG A 178 18.91 10.16 0.89
CA ARG A 178 18.87 9.20 -0.21
C ARG A 178 17.45 8.88 -0.65
N VAL A 179 16.47 8.97 0.26
CA VAL A 179 15.04 8.83 -0.09
C VAL A 179 14.65 9.89 -1.11
N PHE A 180 14.98 11.16 -0.86
CA PHE A 180 14.63 12.25 -1.75
C PHE A 180 15.42 12.19 -3.05
N ALA A 181 16.73 11.92 -2.98
CA ALA A 181 17.55 11.72 -4.18
C ALA A 181 16.96 10.63 -5.10
N PHE A 182 16.50 9.52 -4.51
CA PHE A 182 15.83 8.45 -5.26
C PHE A 182 14.51 8.92 -5.89
N LEU A 183 13.60 9.52 -5.12
CA LEU A 183 12.30 9.98 -5.63
C LEU A 183 12.46 11.02 -6.76
N GLU A 184 13.40 11.95 -6.59
CA GLU A 184 13.74 12.94 -7.61
C GLU A 184 14.36 12.31 -8.86
N LEU A 185 15.22 11.30 -8.70
CA LEU A 185 15.76 10.57 -9.83
C LEU A 185 14.65 9.91 -10.65
N GLN A 186 13.62 9.33 -10.01
CA GLN A 186 12.49 8.74 -10.74
C GLN A 186 11.69 9.79 -11.53
N GLU A 187 11.52 11.00 -11.00
CA GLU A 187 10.93 12.11 -11.75
C GLU A 187 11.77 12.49 -12.97
N ARG A 188 13.10 12.61 -12.79
CA ARG A 188 14.05 12.92 -13.87
C ARG A 188 14.06 11.84 -14.95
N LEU A 189 14.04 10.56 -14.55
CA LEU A 189 13.96 9.43 -15.48
C LEU A 189 12.64 9.44 -16.26
N ALA A 190 11.51 9.68 -15.60
CA ALA A 190 10.25 9.82 -16.31
C ALA A 190 10.29 10.96 -17.34
N LEU A 191 10.88 12.10 -17.01
CA LEU A 191 11.02 13.22 -17.96
C LEU A 191 11.95 12.88 -19.13
N SER A 192 13.11 12.30 -18.84
CA SER A 192 14.16 12.01 -19.82
C SER A 192 13.78 10.87 -20.77
N GLN A 193 13.37 9.71 -20.24
CA GLN A 193 13.12 8.50 -21.01
C GLN A 193 11.63 8.10 -21.09
N GLY A 194 10.73 8.82 -20.40
CA GLY A 194 9.27 8.59 -20.40
C GLY A 194 8.82 7.31 -19.72
N TYR A 195 9.67 6.69 -18.92
CA TYR A 195 9.26 5.57 -18.08
C TYR A 195 10.14 5.42 -16.86
N VAL A 196 9.60 4.73 -15.88
CA VAL A 196 10.34 4.22 -14.71
C VAL A 196 10.08 2.73 -14.58
N GLU A 197 10.97 2.04 -13.87
CA GLU A 197 10.97 0.58 -13.76
C GLU A 197 10.83 0.13 -12.29
N THR A 198 10.19 -1.02 -12.08
CA THR A 198 10.20 -1.72 -10.80
C THR A 198 11.50 -2.50 -10.60
N LEU A 199 11.68 -3.08 -9.42
CA LEU A 199 12.80 -3.98 -9.11
C LEU A 199 12.93 -5.13 -10.12
N LEU A 200 11.82 -5.61 -10.67
CA LEU A 200 11.79 -6.72 -11.63
C LEU A 200 11.62 -6.24 -13.08
N GLY A 201 11.86 -4.96 -13.36
CA GLY A 201 11.89 -4.40 -14.72
C GLY A 201 10.52 -4.08 -15.33
N ARG A 202 9.43 -4.10 -14.57
CA ARG A 202 8.13 -3.63 -15.08
C ARG A 202 8.19 -2.14 -15.36
N ARG A 203 7.87 -1.74 -16.59
CA ARG A 203 7.81 -0.33 -17.00
C ARG A 203 6.44 0.27 -16.74
N ARG A 204 6.43 1.52 -16.24
CA ARG A 204 5.28 2.42 -16.34
C ARG A 204 5.64 3.60 -17.25
N LEU A 205 4.90 3.74 -18.34
CA LEU A 205 5.08 4.84 -19.29
C LEU A 205 4.44 6.14 -18.77
N PHE A 206 5.06 7.26 -19.11
CA PHE A 206 4.60 8.61 -18.84
C PHE A 206 4.60 9.42 -20.14
N HIS A 207 3.46 10.04 -20.43
CA HIS A 207 3.26 10.83 -21.63
C HIS A 207 3.10 12.30 -21.21
N PHE A 208 4.17 13.05 -21.41
CA PHE A 208 4.21 14.49 -21.15
C PHE A 208 3.94 15.26 -22.44
N ALA A 209 3.23 16.38 -22.34
CA ALA A 209 2.94 17.22 -23.50
C ALA A 209 4.25 17.79 -24.08
N PRO A 210 4.46 17.79 -25.42
CA PRO A 210 5.70 18.30 -26.03
C PRO A 210 6.02 19.75 -25.63
N GLN A 211 4.99 20.61 -25.59
CA GLN A 211 5.09 22.01 -25.19
C GLN A 211 5.19 22.21 -23.66
N GLY A 212 4.99 21.14 -22.89
CA GLY A 212 5.07 21.11 -21.43
C GLY A 212 6.33 20.39 -20.97
N LEU A 213 6.15 19.41 -20.07
CA LEU A 213 7.27 18.63 -19.53
C LEU A 213 7.92 17.69 -20.55
N GLY A 214 7.29 17.43 -21.70
CA GLY A 214 7.83 16.61 -22.78
C GLY A 214 9.10 17.18 -23.42
N ARG A 215 9.38 18.48 -23.24
CA ARG A 215 10.61 19.15 -23.70
C ARG A 215 11.90 18.56 -23.11
N TYR A 216 11.81 17.84 -21.99
CA TYR A 216 12.95 17.20 -21.34
C TYR A 216 13.27 15.80 -21.90
N ARG A 217 12.48 15.32 -22.88
CA ARG A 217 12.69 14.01 -23.50
C ARG A 217 14.08 13.95 -24.15
N GLY A 218 14.86 12.93 -23.81
CA GLY A 218 16.22 12.72 -24.32
C GLY A 218 17.30 13.56 -23.63
N CYS A 219 16.95 14.46 -22.72
CA CYS A 219 17.94 15.15 -21.88
C CYS A 219 18.61 14.17 -20.91
N ASP A 220 19.86 14.44 -20.52
CA ASP A 220 20.46 13.78 -19.36
C ASP A 220 19.55 14.00 -18.13
N PRO A 221 19.08 12.93 -17.46
CA PRO A 221 18.25 13.05 -16.26
C PRO A 221 18.83 14.02 -15.23
N MET A 222 20.15 14.00 -15.01
CA MET A 222 20.80 14.81 -13.97
C MET A 222 20.90 16.30 -14.33
N ALA A 223 20.74 16.66 -15.60
CA ALA A 223 20.70 18.05 -16.06
C ALA A 223 19.32 18.70 -15.89
N ILE A 224 18.29 17.93 -15.51
CA ILE A 224 16.91 18.42 -15.39
C ILE A 224 16.70 19.11 -14.03
N ASP A 225 16.42 20.42 -14.07
CA ASP A 225 15.97 21.19 -12.90
C ASP A 225 14.51 20.88 -12.56
N LEU A 226 14.32 20.06 -11.52
CA LEU A 226 13.00 19.70 -11.01
C LEU A 226 12.26 20.87 -10.38
N ASN A 227 12.94 21.90 -9.87
CA ASN A 227 12.25 23.08 -9.32
C ASN A 227 11.51 23.84 -10.43
N GLN A 228 12.12 23.93 -11.61
CA GLN A 228 11.45 24.50 -12.77
C GLN A 228 10.35 23.57 -13.29
N ALA A 229 10.61 22.26 -13.40
CA ALA A 229 9.63 21.29 -13.90
C ALA A 229 8.37 21.21 -13.02
N ARG A 230 8.53 21.23 -11.69
CA ARG A 230 7.41 21.13 -10.73
C ARG A 230 6.53 22.39 -10.68
N ARG A 231 7.00 23.54 -11.18
CA ARG A 231 6.20 24.78 -11.27
C ARG A 231 5.08 24.68 -12.34
N GLY A 232 5.19 23.77 -13.30
CA GLY A 232 4.33 23.67 -14.49
C GLY A 232 2.89 23.18 -14.31
N GLY A 233 2.30 23.22 -13.11
CA GLY A 233 0.88 22.91 -12.93
C GLY A 233 0.48 21.46 -13.25
N LEU A 234 -0.56 21.27 -14.07
CA LEU A 234 -1.35 20.02 -14.30
C LEU A 234 -0.53 18.72 -14.40
N GLU A 235 0.70 18.76 -14.95
CA GLU A 235 1.55 17.57 -15.12
C GLU A 235 2.33 17.15 -13.86
N ALA A 236 2.33 17.96 -12.78
CA ALA A 236 2.97 17.63 -11.51
C ALA A 236 2.41 16.35 -10.85
N GLN A 237 1.18 15.96 -11.19
CA GLN A 237 0.62 14.68 -10.76
C GLN A 237 1.33 13.49 -11.42
N GLN A 238 1.74 13.63 -12.69
CA GLN A 238 2.49 12.60 -13.40
C GLN A 238 3.87 12.40 -12.78
N LEU A 239 4.56 13.49 -12.39
CA LEU A 239 5.83 13.42 -11.66
C LEU A 239 5.72 12.68 -10.33
N ARG A 240 4.72 13.02 -9.50
CA ARG A 240 4.45 12.28 -8.25
C ARG A 240 4.15 10.81 -8.51
N ALA A 241 3.43 10.52 -9.59
CA ALA A 241 3.13 9.15 -9.98
C ALA A 241 4.38 8.39 -10.45
N ALA A 242 5.33 9.06 -11.09
CA ALA A 242 6.63 8.51 -11.46
C ALA A 242 7.47 8.16 -10.22
N ALA A 243 7.56 9.07 -9.25
CA ALA A 243 8.28 8.84 -8.00
C ALA A 243 7.80 7.58 -7.25
N ASN A 244 6.47 7.37 -7.19
CA ASN A 244 5.87 6.25 -6.47
C ASN A 244 5.81 4.94 -7.28
N ALA A 245 5.84 4.99 -8.62
CA ALA A 245 5.58 3.82 -9.44
C ALA A 245 6.55 2.65 -9.23
N PRO A 246 7.88 2.86 -9.09
CA PRO A 246 8.81 1.78 -8.77
C PRO A 246 8.50 1.08 -7.46
N ILE A 247 8.07 1.83 -6.43
CA ILE A 247 7.79 1.30 -5.10
C ILE A 247 6.51 0.46 -5.13
N GLN A 248 5.41 1.08 -5.59
CA GLN A 248 4.11 0.43 -5.67
C GLN A 248 4.10 -0.75 -6.64
N GLY A 249 4.78 -0.61 -7.79
CA GLY A 249 4.87 -1.67 -8.78
C GLY A 249 5.74 -2.83 -8.31
N SER A 250 6.84 -2.58 -7.61
CA SER A 250 7.64 -3.66 -7.02
C SER A 250 6.86 -4.42 -5.96
N SER A 251 6.01 -3.75 -5.17
CA SER A 251 5.10 -4.42 -4.22
C SER A 251 4.12 -5.34 -4.95
N ALA A 252 3.56 -4.90 -6.09
CA ALA A 252 2.70 -5.71 -6.93
C ALA A 252 3.42 -6.91 -7.55
N ASP A 253 4.66 -6.72 -7.99
CA ASP A 253 5.49 -7.79 -8.56
C ASP A 253 5.84 -8.85 -7.51
N ILE A 254 6.23 -8.42 -6.30
CA ILE A 254 6.57 -9.29 -5.17
C ILE A 254 5.37 -10.17 -4.77
N ILE A 255 4.18 -9.59 -4.58
CA ILE A 255 3.01 -10.38 -4.19
C ILE A 255 2.56 -11.34 -5.31
N LYS A 256 2.66 -10.91 -6.58
CA LYS A 256 2.35 -11.79 -7.72
C LYS A 256 3.30 -12.98 -7.80
N LEU A 257 4.60 -12.76 -7.60
CA LEU A 257 5.57 -13.83 -7.56
C LEU A 257 5.30 -14.79 -6.39
N ALA A 258 4.88 -14.25 -5.24
CA ALA A 258 4.50 -15.07 -4.08
C ALA A 258 3.26 -15.92 -4.39
N MET A 259 2.23 -15.34 -5.02
CA MET A 259 1.03 -16.07 -5.44
C MET A 259 1.35 -17.20 -6.42
N VAL A 260 2.23 -16.97 -7.39
CA VAL A 260 2.67 -18.01 -8.35
C VAL A 260 3.36 -19.16 -7.61
N ARG A 261 4.32 -18.86 -6.72
CA ARG A 261 4.99 -19.91 -5.93
C ARG A 261 4.02 -20.66 -5.01
N LEU A 262 3.04 -19.96 -4.45
CA LEU A 262 2.04 -20.54 -3.56
C LEU A 262 1.02 -21.41 -4.31
N HIS A 263 0.75 -21.15 -5.59
CA HIS A 263 -0.17 -21.96 -6.38
C HIS A 263 0.24 -23.44 -6.36
N ASP A 264 1.48 -23.71 -6.72
CA ASP A 264 2.01 -25.08 -6.76
C ASP A 264 2.20 -25.66 -5.35
N ALA A 265 2.69 -24.83 -4.41
CA ALA A 265 3.00 -25.29 -3.06
C ALA A 265 1.74 -25.59 -2.21
N LEU A 266 0.61 -24.96 -2.50
CA LEU A 266 -0.66 -25.20 -1.82
C LEU A 266 -1.46 -26.37 -2.44
N ALA A 267 -1.19 -26.74 -3.69
CA ALA A 267 -1.90 -27.81 -4.40
C ALA A 267 -2.04 -29.14 -3.63
N PRO A 268 -1.02 -29.64 -2.88
CA PRO A 268 -1.15 -30.88 -2.12
C PRO A 268 -1.86 -30.72 -0.77
N LEU A 269 -2.17 -29.50 -0.33
CA LEU A 269 -2.74 -29.22 0.98
C LEU A 269 -4.26 -28.98 0.87
N PRO A 270 -5.05 -29.30 1.91
CA PRO A 270 -6.45 -28.93 1.98
C PRO A 270 -6.59 -27.44 2.31
N ALA A 271 -6.20 -26.60 1.35
CA ALA A 271 -6.16 -25.15 1.45
C ALA A 271 -6.46 -24.50 0.09
N ARG A 272 -6.96 -23.26 0.11
CA ARG A 272 -7.26 -22.49 -1.09
C ARG A 272 -6.89 -21.03 -0.89
N LEU A 273 -6.14 -20.46 -1.83
CA LEU A 273 -6.00 -19.01 -1.93
C LEU A 273 -7.30 -18.42 -2.49
N LEU A 274 -7.95 -17.53 -1.73
CA LEU A 274 -9.26 -16.97 -2.07
C LEU A 274 -9.15 -15.56 -2.65
N LEU A 275 -8.45 -14.66 -1.95
CA LEU A 275 -8.39 -13.25 -2.30
C LEU A 275 -6.96 -12.73 -2.24
N GLN A 276 -6.65 -11.79 -3.11
CA GLN A 276 -5.52 -10.89 -2.97
C GLN A 276 -6.03 -9.45 -2.79
N VAL A 277 -5.62 -8.81 -1.69
CA VAL A 277 -6.03 -7.45 -1.33
C VAL A 277 -4.79 -6.60 -1.10
N HIS A 278 -4.35 -5.92 -2.14
CA HIS A 278 -3.13 -5.10 -2.12
C HIS A 278 -1.88 -5.93 -1.78
N ASP A 279 -1.42 -5.91 -0.53
CA ASP A 279 -0.30 -6.65 0.02
C ASP A 279 -0.72 -7.83 0.92
N GLU A 280 -2.04 -8.05 1.07
CA GLU A 280 -2.67 -9.12 1.82
C GLU A 280 -3.08 -10.30 0.92
N LEU A 281 -2.84 -11.53 1.37
CA LEU A 281 -3.43 -12.76 0.83
C LEU A 281 -4.41 -13.35 1.85
N VAL A 282 -5.60 -13.71 1.38
CA VAL A 282 -6.63 -14.38 2.18
C VAL A 282 -6.83 -15.79 1.66
N LEU A 283 -6.67 -16.77 2.53
CA LEU A 283 -6.81 -18.19 2.25
C LEU A 283 -7.89 -18.79 3.14
N GLU A 284 -8.40 -19.96 2.75
CA GLU A 284 -9.09 -20.88 3.67
C GLU A 284 -8.31 -22.19 3.76
N ALA A 285 -8.26 -22.81 4.94
CA ALA A 285 -7.62 -24.11 5.14
C ALA A 285 -8.40 -24.99 6.12
N ALA A 286 -8.32 -26.30 5.93
CA ALA A 286 -8.83 -27.28 6.89
C ALA A 286 -8.05 -27.19 8.22
N PRO A 287 -8.67 -27.48 9.38
CA PRO A 287 -8.04 -27.36 10.69
C PRO A 287 -6.69 -28.10 10.79
N GLU A 288 -6.61 -29.29 10.21
CA GLU A 288 -5.43 -30.15 10.22
C GLU A 288 -4.24 -29.59 9.42
N ALA A 289 -4.50 -28.78 8.39
CA ALA A 289 -3.45 -28.18 7.55
C ALA A 289 -3.12 -26.73 7.91
N ARG A 290 -3.92 -26.09 8.78
CA ARG A 290 -3.82 -24.65 9.09
C ARG A 290 -2.39 -24.21 9.43
N ALA A 291 -1.74 -24.88 10.38
CA ALA A 291 -0.40 -24.50 10.83
C ALA A 291 0.64 -24.62 9.71
N GLN A 292 0.57 -25.71 8.92
CA GLN A 292 1.45 -25.93 7.78
C GLN A 292 1.24 -24.87 6.69
N VAL A 293 -0.01 -24.54 6.38
CA VAL A 293 -0.38 -23.51 5.39
C VAL A 293 0.11 -22.13 5.83
N MET A 294 -0.11 -21.76 7.10
CA MET A 294 0.36 -20.48 7.63
C MET A 294 1.88 -20.34 7.51
N GLU A 295 2.64 -21.36 7.92
CA GLU A 295 4.11 -21.32 7.83
C GLU A 295 4.59 -21.32 6.38
N LEU A 296 3.97 -22.11 5.50
CA LEU A 296 4.29 -22.14 4.08
C LEU A 296 4.08 -20.77 3.44
N VAL A 297 2.93 -20.13 3.68
CA VAL A 297 2.60 -18.80 3.13
C VAL A 297 3.55 -17.74 3.68
N ARG A 298 3.77 -17.74 5.00
CA ARG A 298 4.69 -16.82 5.68
C ARG A 298 6.09 -16.90 5.08
N ARG A 299 6.68 -18.11 5.05
CA ARG A 299 8.02 -18.34 4.50
C ARG A 299 8.10 -17.96 3.03
N THR A 300 7.10 -18.33 2.22
CA THR A 300 7.11 -18.02 0.80
C THR A 300 7.09 -16.52 0.55
N MET A 301 6.21 -15.79 1.23
CA MET A 301 6.12 -14.33 1.11
C MET A 301 7.39 -13.63 1.59
N GLU A 302 7.96 -14.02 2.74
CA GLU A 302 9.18 -13.40 3.27
C GLU A 302 10.43 -13.63 2.42
N THR A 303 10.47 -14.73 1.65
CA THR A 303 11.67 -15.14 0.89
C THR A 303 11.50 -15.07 -0.63
N VAL A 304 10.35 -14.56 -1.10
CA VAL A 304 10.04 -14.55 -2.53
C VAL A 304 11.08 -13.77 -3.36
N VAL A 305 11.57 -12.67 -2.79
CA VAL A 305 12.58 -11.79 -3.37
C VAL A 305 13.59 -11.41 -2.28
N ALA A 306 14.87 -11.42 -2.62
CA ALA A 306 15.93 -10.94 -1.73
C ALA A 306 16.04 -9.41 -1.82
N LEU A 307 15.83 -8.72 -0.70
CA LEU A 307 16.05 -7.28 -0.55
C LEU A 307 17.23 -7.01 0.40
N ARG A 308 17.61 -5.74 0.53
CA ARG A 308 18.65 -5.29 1.50
C ARG A 308 18.14 -5.23 2.94
N VAL A 309 16.85 -5.45 3.12
CA VAL A 309 16.12 -5.51 4.39
C VAL A 309 15.19 -6.72 4.34
N PRO A 310 14.93 -7.40 5.46
CA PRO A 310 14.06 -8.57 5.45
C PRO A 310 12.63 -8.16 5.07
N LEU A 311 11.96 -8.96 4.26
CA LEU A 311 10.50 -8.92 4.18
C LEU A 311 9.93 -9.59 5.42
N GLN A 312 8.84 -9.05 5.94
CA GLN A 312 8.13 -9.60 7.09
C GLN A 312 6.65 -9.63 6.78
N VAL A 313 5.95 -10.64 7.28
CA VAL A 313 4.50 -10.74 7.17
C VAL A 313 3.85 -10.93 8.54
N GLU A 314 2.62 -10.47 8.68
CA GLU A 314 1.75 -10.79 9.80
C GLU A 314 0.74 -11.82 9.33
N ALA A 315 0.76 -13.02 9.94
CA ALA A 315 -0.14 -14.12 9.62
C ALA A 315 -1.09 -14.38 10.79
N ARG A 316 -2.40 -14.41 10.51
CA ARG A 316 -3.45 -14.65 11.50
C ARG A 316 -4.52 -15.56 10.92
N SER A 317 -5.20 -16.30 11.80
CA SER A 317 -6.31 -17.17 11.42
C SER A 317 -7.55 -16.89 12.25
N GLY A 318 -8.73 -17.04 11.66
CA GLY A 318 -9.99 -16.79 12.34
C GLY A 318 -11.18 -17.47 11.68
N SER A 319 -12.32 -17.42 12.36
CA SER A 319 -13.58 -18.01 11.88
C SER A 319 -14.25 -17.16 10.79
N ASN A 320 -13.79 -15.91 10.65
CA ASN A 320 -14.20 -14.97 9.61
C ASN A 320 -13.05 -14.01 9.29
N TRP A 321 -13.19 -13.22 8.23
CA TRP A 321 -12.11 -12.35 7.76
C TRP A 321 -11.76 -11.22 8.75
N MET A 322 -12.69 -10.82 9.62
CA MET A 322 -12.39 -9.82 10.64
C MET A 322 -11.54 -10.40 11.78
N GLU A 323 -11.82 -11.63 12.21
CA GLU A 323 -11.03 -12.35 13.21
C GLU A 323 -9.65 -12.76 12.69
N ALA A 324 -9.55 -13.05 11.40
CA ALA A 324 -8.28 -13.38 10.77
C ALA A 324 -7.37 -12.17 10.53
N LYS A 325 -7.73 -10.94 10.94
CA LYS A 325 -6.94 -9.72 10.71
C LYS A 325 -6.26 -9.14 11.96
#